data_AF-A0A5M9JQ44-F1
#
_entry.id   AF-A0A5M9JQ44-F1
#
_cell.length_a   1.000
_cell.length_b   1.000
_cell.length_c   1.000
_cell.angle_alpha   90.00
_cell.angle_beta   90.00
_cell.angle_gamma   90.00
#
_symmetry.space_group_name_H-M   'P 1'
#
loop_
_entity.id
_entity.type
_entity.pdbx_description
1 polymer ?
#
loop_
_entity_poly.entity_id
_entity_poly.type
_entity_poly.pdbx_seq_one_letter_code
_entity_poly.pdbx_strand_id
1 'polypeptide(L)'
;MVMSPPTDFRNTHPGIDQIDHHDPILSRSVITEVAERWRHELSAEDPTVSPLLADLSVFKKADVQVNGVVGLYDCLAPDSVEFRKKLEREGVSGEWLEWDKQMHCFPLTFAYRISEGVFGKDWMIDVLRRNLEQ
;
A
#
# COMPACT_ATOMS: atom_id res chain seq x y z
N MET A 1 5.67 7.45 4.32
CA MET A 1 4.62 7.57 3.29
C MET A 1 4.75 6.40 2.35
N VAL A 2 3.69 5.60 2.20
CA VAL A 2 3.58 4.52 1.22
C VAL A 2 2.38 4.81 0.31
N MET A 3 2.44 4.38 -0.95
CA MET A 3 1.36 4.58 -1.93
C MET A 3 1.17 3.28 -2.69
N SER A 4 -0.06 2.73 -2.65
CA SER A 4 -0.38 1.42 -3.23
C SER A 4 0.72 0.35 -3.00
N PRO A 5 1.17 0.13 -1.75
CA PRO A 5 2.36 -0.67 -1.49
C PRO A 5 2.12 -2.17 -1.75
N PRO A 6 3.00 -2.87 -2.48
CA PRO A 6 3.00 -4.33 -2.49
C PRO A 6 3.60 -4.83 -1.17
N THR A 7 2.75 -5.28 -0.25
CA THR A 7 3.16 -5.64 1.13
C THR A 7 3.28 -7.15 1.35
N ASP A 8 2.69 -7.97 0.46
CA ASP A 8 2.75 -9.43 0.54
C ASP A 8 2.90 -10.06 -0.85
N PHE A 9 4.09 -10.56 -1.15
CA PHE A 9 4.43 -11.16 -2.43
C PHE A 9 3.97 -12.61 -2.56
N ARG A 10 3.36 -13.19 -1.51
CA ARG A 10 2.71 -14.49 -1.61
C ARG A 10 1.45 -14.41 -2.47
N ASN A 11 0.82 -13.22 -2.56
CA ASN A 11 -0.40 -12.96 -3.32
C ASN A 11 -1.52 -13.98 -3.02
N THR A 12 -1.68 -14.38 -1.76
CA THR A 12 -2.66 -15.41 -1.35
C THR A 12 -3.94 -14.84 -0.77
N HIS A 13 -4.05 -13.51 -0.59
CA HIS A 13 -5.22 -12.90 0.00
C HIS A 13 -6.46 -13.07 -0.91
N PRO A 14 -7.58 -13.65 -0.43
CA PRO A 14 -8.75 -13.95 -1.28
C PRO A 14 -9.45 -12.71 -1.83
N GLY A 15 -9.25 -11.56 -1.19
CA GLY A 15 -9.71 -10.26 -1.69
C GLY A 15 -9.08 -9.85 -3.03
N ILE A 16 -7.92 -10.38 -3.40
CA ILE A 16 -7.27 -10.06 -4.69
C ILE A 16 -8.18 -10.50 -5.84
N ASP A 17 -8.72 -11.72 -5.78
CA ASP A 17 -9.56 -12.27 -6.84
C ASP A 17 -10.89 -11.50 -6.99
N GLN A 18 -11.34 -10.86 -5.91
CA GLN A 18 -12.52 -9.99 -5.93
C GLN A 18 -12.25 -8.65 -6.61
N ILE A 19 -11.03 -8.14 -6.52
CA ILE A 19 -10.64 -6.83 -7.07
C ILE A 19 -10.03 -6.94 -8.48
N ASP A 20 -9.52 -8.10 -8.87
CA ASP A 20 -8.83 -8.34 -10.15
C ASP A 20 -9.58 -7.81 -11.38
N HIS A 21 -10.91 -7.95 -11.41
CA HIS A 21 -11.74 -7.49 -12.53
C HIS A 21 -12.11 -6.00 -12.47
N HIS A 22 -11.77 -5.30 -11.39
CA HIS A 22 -12.02 -3.89 -11.17
C HIS A 22 -10.76 -3.03 -11.34
N ASP A 23 -9.58 -3.60 -11.12
CA ASP A 23 -8.31 -2.88 -11.27
C ASP A 23 -8.00 -2.64 -12.76
N PRO A 24 -7.89 -1.37 -13.20
CA PRO A 24 -7.60 -1.06 -14.60
C PRO A 24 -6.11 -1.10 -14.95
N ILE A 25 -5.21 -1.23 -13.96
CA ILE A 25 -3.76 -1.15 -14.13
C ILE A 25 -3.08 -2.50 -13.87
N LEU A 26 -3.44 -3.17 -12.77
CA LEU A 26 -2.86 -4.46 -12.38
C LEU A 26 -3.88 -5.59 -12.55
N SER A 27 -3.37 -6.82 -12.42
CA SER A 27 -4.18 -8.03 -12.33
C SER A 27 -3.46 -9.07 -11.48
N ARG A 28 -4.19 -10.08 -11.01
CA ARG A 28 -3.71 -11.24 -10.25
C ARG A 28 -2.51 -11.90 -10.93
N SER A 29 -2.58 -12.08 -12.25
CA SER A 29 -1.50 -12.69 -13.03
C SER A 29 -0.26 -11.80 -13.04
N VAL A 30 -0.43 -10.50 -13.30
CA VAL A 30 0.68 -9.52 -13.34
C VAL A 30 1.36 -9.41 -11.98
N ILE A 31 0.62 -9.25 -10.88
CA ILE A 31 1.24 -9.12 -9.55
C ILE A 31 1.97 -10.40 -9.13
N THR A 32 1.48 -11.57 -9.55
CA THR A 32 2.11 -12.87 -9.28
C THR A 32 3.41 -12.99 -10.06
N GLU A 33 3.41 -12.67 -11.34
CA GLU A 33 4.61 -12.67 -12.18
C GLU A 33 5.67 -11.69 -11.67
N VAL A 34 5.27 -10.46 -11.33
CA VAL A 34 6.17 -9.46 -10.76
C VAL A 34 6.76 -9.97 -9.44
N ALA A 35 5.94 -10.59 -8.59
CA ALA A 35 6.41 -11.10 -7.32
C ALA A 35 7.45 -12.23 -7.47
N GLU A 36 7.21 -13.16 -8.38
CA GLU A 36 8.16 -14.25 -8.71
C GLU A 36 9.48 -13.71 -9.24
N ARG A 37 9.44 -12.72 -10.13
CA ARG A 37 10.65 -12.10 -10.70
C ARG A 37 11.42 -11.29 -9.67
N TRP A 38 10.71 -10.53 -8.82
CA TRP A 38 11.31 -9.65 -7.82
C TRP A 38 12.02 -10.43 -6.72
N ARG A 39 11.39 -11.48 -6.18
CA ARG A 39 11.96 -12.25 -5.07
C ARG A 39 13.20 -13.05 -5.48
N HIS A 40 13.36 -13.37 -6.77
CA HIS A 40 14.43 -14.21 -7.28
C HIS A 40 14.52 -15.54 -6.50
N GLU A 41 15.63 -15.78 -5.80
CA GLU A 41 15.84 -16.97 -4.97
C GLU A 41 15.24 -16.86 -3.56
N LEU A 42 14.85 -15.65 -3.13
CA LEU A 42 14.25 -15.45 -1.82
C LEU A 42 12.85 -16.06 -1.75
N SER A 43 12.49 -16.52 -0.55
CA SER A 43 11.14 -16.98 -0.26
C SER A 43 10.16 -15.82 -0.39
N ALA A 44 8.94 -16.08 -0.87
CA ALA A 44 7.85 -15.10 -0.79
C ALA A 44 7.45 -14.81 0.66
N GLU A 45 7.83 -15.67 1.61
CA GLU A 45 7.64 -15.45 3.05
C GLU A 45 8.77 -14.63 3.68
N ASP A 46 9.83 -14.31 2.94
CA ASP A 46 10.93 -13.51 3.46
C ASP A 46 10.42 -12.09 3.81
N PRO A 47 10.60 -11.61 5.06
CA PRO A 47 10.10 -10.29 5.47
C PRO A 47 10.70 -9.10 4.71
N THR A 48 11.84 -9.28 4.05
CA THR A 48 12.45 -8.26 3.17
C THR A 48 11.75 -8.16 1.82
N VAL A 49 11.05 -9.23 1.41
CA VAL A 49 10.23 -9.30 0.19
C VAL A 49 8.77 -8.99 0.50
N SER A 50 8.25 -9.54 1.60
CA SER A 50 6.86 -9.38 2.07
C SER A 50 6.83 -8.68 3.43
N PRO A 51 6.91 -7.33 3.47
CA PRO A 51 6.93 -6.56 4.72
C PRO A 51 5.74 -6.83 5.65
N LEU A 52 4.59 -7.29 5.13
CA LEU A 52 3.45 -7.71 5.95
C LEU A 52 3.82 -8.79 6.97
N LEU A 53 4.85 -9.58 6.71
CA LEU A 53 5.35 -10.64 7.58
C LEU A 53 6.43 -10.17 8.56
N ALA A 54 6.98 -8.97 8.41
CA ALA A 54 7.99 -8.41 9.30
C ALA A 54 7.42 -8.03 10.68
N ASP A 55 8.28 -7.88 11.68
CA ASP A 55 7.94 -7.20 12.94
C ASP A 55 7.80 -5.69 12.66
N LEU A 56 6.57 -5.15 12.60
CA LEU A 56 6.35 -3.72 12.32
C LEU A 56 6.46 -2.87 13.59
N SER A 57 6.59 -3.49 14.78
CA SER A 57 6.71 -2.78 16.06
C SER A 57 8.03 -2.02 16.14
N VAL A 58 8.98 -2.36 15.26
CA VAL A 58 10.22 -1.61 15.05
C VAL A 58 9.95 -0.16 14.66
N PHE A 59 8.89 0.13 13.91
CA PHE A 59 8.50 1.51 13.59
C PHE A 59 8.12 2.27 14.85
N LYS A 60 7.32 1.65 15.74
CA LYS A 60 6.96 2.25 17.02
C LYS A 60 8.17 2.46 17.92
N LYS A 61 9.06 1.47 18.01
CA LYS A 61 10.31 1.55 18.80
C LYS A 61 11.23 2.67 18.31
N ALA A 62 11.25 2.92 17.00
CA ALA A 62 12.03 3.96 16.36
C ALA A 62 11.32 5.32 16.27
N ASP A 63 10.09 5.43 16.81
CA ASP A 63 9.22 6.61 16.70
C ASP A 63 8.99 7.07 15.24
N VAL A 64 8.90 6.10 14.33
CA VAL A 64 8.65 6.33 12.91
C VAL A 64 7.17 6.19 12.62
N GLN A 65 6.59 7.24 12.06
CA GLN A 65 5.21 7.22 11.59
C GLN A 65 5.11 6.60 10.19
N VAL A 66 4.07 5.80 9.96
CA VAL A 66 3.82 5.17 8.66
C VAL A 66 2.48 5.63 8.10
N ASN A 67 2.54 6.71 7.31
CA ASN A 67 1.39 7.21 6.54
C ASN A 67 1.22 6.44 5.23
N GLY A 68 -0.01 6.28 4.75
CA GLY A 68 -0.30 5.55 3.51
C GLY A 68 -1.46 6.11 2.68
N VAL A 69 -1.45 5.80 1.38
CA VAL A 69 -2.59 6.02 0.48
C VAL A 69 -2.81 4.77 -0.37
N VAL A 70 -4.06 4.33 -0.49
CA VAL A 70 -4.44 3.14 -1.24
C VAL A 70 -5.79 3.35 -1.91
N GLY A 71 -5.91 2.98 -3.18
CA GLY A 71 -7.19 2.87 -3.86
C GLY A 71 -7.75 1.47 -3.71
N LEU A 72 -9.05 1.30 -3.48
CA LEU A 72 -9.64 -0.03 -3.22
C LEU A 72 -9.94 -0.83 -4.50
N TYR A 73 -9.80 -0.25 -5.69
CA TYR A 73 -9.75 -0.97 -6.98
C TYR A 73 -8.30 -1.15 -7.45
N ASP A 74 -7.49 -1.70 -6.55
CA ASP A 74 -6.08 -2.04 -6.74
C ASP A 74 -5.89 -3.48 -6.25
N CYS A 75 -5.28 -4.35 -7.07
CA CYS A 75 -5.04 -5.74 -6.70
C CYS A 75 -4.14 -5.87 -5.46
N LEU A 76 -3.34 -4.85 -5.14
CA LEU A 76 -2.50 -4.79 -3.94
C LEU A 76 -3.24 -4.23 -2.71
N ALA A 77 -4.45 -3.70 -2.88
CA ALA A 77 -5.23 -3.10 -1.80
C ALA A 77 -5.51 -4.06 -0.64
N PRO A 78 -5.91 -5.34 -0.87
CA PRO A 78 -6.24 -6.23 0.24
C PRO A 78 -5.08 -6.40 1.23
N ASP A 79 -3.87 -6.65 0.71
CA ASP A 79 -2.67 -6.79 1.54
C ASP A 79 -2.18 -5.44 2.10
N SER A 80 -2.38 -4.33 1.37
CA SER A 80 -2.09 -2.98 1.86
C SER A 80 -2.93 -2.61 3.08
N VAL A 81 -4.22 -2.97 3.04
CA VAL A 81 -5.17 -2.73 4.14
C VAL A 81 -4.82 -3.60 5.35
N GLU A 82 -4.45 -4.87 5.15
CA GLU A 82 -3.98 -5.72 6.24
C GLU A 82 -2.66 -5.23 6.85
N PHE A 83 -1.76 -4.67 6.03
CA PHE A 83 -0.54 -4.01 6.50
C PHE A 83 -0.85 -2.81 7.39
N ARG A 84 -1.77 -1.92 6.97
CA ARG A 84 -2.24 -0.82 7.83
C ARG A 84 -2.82 -1.32 9.14
N LYS A 85 -3.72 -2.30 9.10
CA LYS A 85 -4.32 -2.87 10.32
C LYS A 85 -3.27 -3.49 11.24
N LYS A 86 -2.21 -4.07 10.68
CA LYS A 86 -1.08 -4.59 11.47
C LYS A 86 -0.30 -3.47 12.16
N LEU A 87 0.02 -2.39 11.44
CA LEU A 87 0.65 -1.19 12.01
C LEU A 87 -0.18 -0.62 13.19
N GLU A 88 -1.49 -0.51 13.00
CA GLU A 88 -2.43 -0.03 14.03
C GLU A 88 -2.42 -0.93 15.27
N ARG A 89 -2.51 -2.26 15.09
CA ARG A 89 -2.43 -3.24 16.19
C ARG A 89 -1.11 -3.17 16.96
N GLU A 90 -0.03 -2.80 16.29
CA GLU A 90 1.30 -2.65 16.89
C GLU A 90 1.55 -1.24 17.44
N GLY A 91 0.54 -0.37 17.42
CA GLY A 91 0.59 0.98 17.99
C GLY A 91 1.44 1.96 17.20
N VAL A 92 1.73 1.66 15.92
CA VAL A 92 2.46 2.55 15.01
C VAL A 92 1.51 3.66 14.56
N SER A 93 1.93 4.92 14.74
CA SER A 93 1.17 6.08 14.30
C SER A 93 1.28 6.31 12.80
N GLY A 94 0.23 6.89 12.20
CA GLY A 94 0.24 7.30 10.81
C GLY A 94 -1.16 7.58 10.28
N GLU A 95 -1.25 8.47 9.30
CA GLU A 95 -2.49 8.80 8.60
C GLU A 95 -2.64 7.94 7.33
N TRP A 96 -3.85 7.44 7.08
CA TRP A 96 -4.13 6.59 5.92
C TRP A 96 -5.33 7.09 5.13
N LEU A 97 -5.16 7.21 3.81
CA LEU A 97 -6.23 7.46 2.85
C LEU A 97 -6.57 6.16 2.11
N GLU A 98 -7.61 5.48 2.57
CA GLU A 98 -8.23 4.35 1.86
C GLU A 98 -9.39 4.89 1.02
N TRP A 99 -9.26 4.87 -0.31
CA TRP A 99 -10.26 5.47 -1.19
C TRP A 99 -11.01 4.42 -2.00
N ASP A 100 -12.31 4.30 -1.72
CA ASP A 100 -13.22 3.44 -2.48
C ASP A 100 -13.15 3.71 -3.98
N LYS A 101 -13.08 2.61 -4.76
CA LYS A 101 -13.06 2.59 -6.23
C LYS A 101 -11.90 3.30 -6.92
N GLN A 102 -10.91 3.81 -6.19
CA GLN A 102 -9.71 4.36 -6.80
C GLN A 102 -8.75 3.26 -7.23
N MET A 103 -8.05 3.50 -8.34
CA MET A 103 -7.13 2.54 -8.94
C MET A 103 -5.73 2.59 -8.32
N HIS A 104 -4.90 1.63 -8.72
CA HIS A 104 -3.48 1.59 -8.38
C HIS A 104 -2.76 2.92 -8.67
N CYS A 105 -2.07 3.46 -7.67
CA CYS A 105 -1.34 4.73 -7.76
C CYS A 105 -2.18 5.92 -8.29
N PHE A 106 -3.48 5.98 -7.99
CA PHE A 106 -4.35 7.09 -8.44
C PHE A 106 -3.82 8.50 -8.16
N PRO A 107 -3.03 8.80 -7.09
CA PRO A 107 -2.51 10.15 -6.89
C PRO A 107 -1.66 10.64 -8.06
N LEU A 108 -0.96 9.74 -8.78
CA LEU A 108 -0.12 10.09 -9.94
C LEU A 108 -0.91 10.71 -11.10
N THR A 109 -2.23 10.52 -11.14
CA THR A 109 -3.10 11.15 -12.14
C THR A 109 -3.21 12.67 -11.99
N PHE A 110 -2.66 13.25 -10.91
CA PHE A 110 -2.58 14.71 -10.73
C PHE A 110 -1.91 15.42 -11.92
N ALA A 111 -0.95 14.75 -12.59
CA ALA A 111 -0.25 15.30 -13.75
C ALA A 111 -1.22 15.61 -14.91
N TYR A 112 -2.33 14.87 -15.00
CA TYR A 112 -3.41 15.06 -15.96
C TYR A 112 -4.54 15.95 -15.42
N ARG A 113 -4.40 16.51 -14.22
CA ARG A 113 -5.40 17.33 -13.52
C ARG A 113 -6.72 16.61 -13.24
N ILE A 114 -6.69 15.28 -13.14
CA ILE A 114 -7.82 14.50 -12.63
C ILE A 114 -8.00 14.87 -11.15
N SER A 115 -9.23 15.20 -10.77
CA SER A 115 -9.53 15.80 -9.46
C SER A 115 -9.11 14.92 -8.30
N GLU A 116 -9.36 13.62 -8.39
CA GLU A 116 -9.00 12.62 -7.38
C GLU A 116 -7.49 12.47 -7.25
N GLY A 117 -6.76 12.52 -8.37
CA GLY A 117 -5.30 12.54 -8.37
C GLY A 117 -4.73 13.78 -7.68
N VAL A 118 -5.26 14.96 -8.02
CA VAL A 118 -4.88 16.23 -7.39
C VAL A 118 -5.14 16.17 -5.87
N PHE A 119 -6.33 15.73 -5.47
CA PHE A 119 -6.67 15.55 -4.05
C PHE A 119 -5.72 14.58 -3.37
N GLY A 120 -5.50 13.39 -3.92
CA GLY A 120 -4.64 12.37 -3.31
C GLY A 120 -3.21 12.90 -3.10
N LYS A 121 -2.66 13.58 -4.11
CA LYS A 121 -1.34 14.21 -4.02
C LYS A 121 -1.31 15.35 -2.99
N ASP A 122 -2.32 16.22 -2.96
CA ASP A 122 -2.39 17.32 -1.98
C ASP A 122 -2.54 16.78 -0.55
N TRP A 123 -3.40 15.78 -0.34
CA TRP A 123 -3.53 15.08 0.94
C TRP A 123 -2.20 14.50 1.42
N MET A 124 -1.46 13.83 0.53
CA MET A 124 -0.13 13.30 0.86
C MET A 124 0.84 14.40 1.30
N ILE A 125 0.86 15.54 0.60
CA ILE A 125 1.71 16.68 0.95
C ILE A 125 1.31 17.26 2.31
N ASP A 126 0.02 17.39 2.58
CA ASP A 126 -0.47 17.97 3.82
C ASP A 126 -0.18 17.08 5.03
N VAL A 127 -0.32 15.75 4.90
CA VAL A 127 0.13 14.79 5.92
C VAL A 127 1.62 14.94 6.20
N LEU A 128 2.45 14.97 5.13
CA LEU A 128 3.89 15.11 5.29
C LEU A 128 4.30 16.44 5.95
N ARG A 129 3.57 17.52 5.69
CA ARG A 129 3.79 18.81 6.37
C ARG A 129 3.45 18.74 7.85
N ARG A 130 2.28 18.20 8.21
CA ARG A 130 1.88 18.02 9.62
C ARG A 130 2.89 17.18 10.40
N ASN A 131 3.49 16.19 9.76
CA ASN A 131 4.51 15.34 10.38
C ASN A 131 5.83 16.08 10.70
N LEU A 132 6.13 17.19 10.03
CA LEU A 132 7.30 18.01 10.34
C LEU A 132 7.05 18.96 11.53
N GLU A 133 5.80 19.15 11.91
CA GLU A 133 5.37 20.05 12.99
C GLU A 133 5.21 19.33 14.34
N GLN A 134 5.33 17.99 14.35
CA GLN A 134 5.26 17.12 15.53
C GLN A 134 6.65 16.80 16.08
#